data_AF-A0A350CIR7-F1
#
_entry.id   AF-A0A350CIR7-F1
#
_cell.length_a   1.000
_cell.length_b   1.000
_cell.length_c   1.000
_cell.angle_alpha   90.00
_cell.angle_beta   90.00
_cell.angle_gamma   90.00
#
_symmetry.space_group_name_H-M   'P 1'
#
loop_
_entity.id
_entity.type
_entity.pdbx_description
1 polymer ?
#
loop_
_entity_poly.entity_id
_entity_poly.type
_entity_poly.pdbx_seq_one_letter_code
_entity_poly.pdbx_strand_id
1 'polypeptide(L)'
;MQTRGPTGSSPGKARISTTWTVNESFRPATVKSFAARKQSEKSGESCSNTSHKSIVAEFPSSRPRRPWKHSPQTQPNMRSGTNVPVPHQAPVMKLSILAALLISLVSNPEAPEVTITDSGKSGPTVVVVINAAQNDAAESAFRQLRSWPLQHGRLICAAGTASAENSQKHTAAERLRELLAGKTPDWLVELHESANASGNAATPQQATITPGNTGLSSKTAHHLITAVNSEIESPSRSFQISNSPPVDAFLAAAQGPSWIPHAPESLLIQTLQPGQSLAVRARQHRLIMAALLHHLKLIESTSVASQIVAAEQQKQFNIALLDDAGVGGRGVPSLLEIWSAEQEVTVQRVCGADIRSGCLTQFDLLCCSGGSGSRQASTLGEEGRTAVRQFVAKGGDYVGICAGSYLACSGFSWGLGILDAKTKSNRWKRGRAELPLQLTPAGSEVFTRGPQTATIIYNNGPIIQPHEQPEVPDFEVLANFTAEVAQNETPAGIMIHSPAIVLGKFGQGDVLCISPHPEQSGPAGQQWITAALRHLRYGKAGTEAKTP
;
A
#
# COMPACT_ATOMS: atom_id res chain seq x y z
N MET A 1 11.00 -61.70 52.99
CA MET A 1 10.78 -62.84 52.06
C MET A 1 9.30 -62.84 51.74
N GLN A 2 8.91 -62.98 50.46
CA GLN A 2 7.60 -62.68 49.82
C GLN A 2 7.59 -61.32 49.08
N THR A 3 6.96 -61.11 47.91
CA THR A 3 6.72 -61.82 46.63
C THR A 3 5.66 -60.99 45.87
N ARG A 4 5.86 -60.78 44.55
CA ARG A 4 4.85 -60.56 43.48
C ARG A 4 4.10 -59.21 43.40
N GLY A 5 4.07 -58.65 42.18
CA GLY A 5 3.22 -57.51 41.74
C GLY A 5 1.73 -57.89 41.57
N PRO A 6 0.87 -57.04 40.94
CA PRO A 6 0.98 -56.75 39.50
C PRO A 6 0.51 -55.34 39.03
N THR A 7 0.60 -55.19 37.71
CA THR A 7 0.26 -54.12 36.77
C THR A 7 -1.19 -53.58 36.78
N GLY A 8 -1.36 -52.29 36.44
CA GLY A 8 -2.62 -51.67 36.02
C GLY A 8 -2.39 -50.35 35.27
N SER A 9 -3.02 -50.18 34.11
CA SER A 9 -2.73 -49.22 33.04
C SER A 9 -3.70 -48.03 32.91
N SER A 10 -3.15 -46.88 32.48
CA SER A 10 -3.74 -45.76 31.68
C SER A 10 -4.62 -44.67 32.35
N PRO A 11 -4.73 -43.44 31.77
CA PRO A 11 -3.86 -42.74 30.79
C PRO A 11 -3.43 -41.32 31.23
N GLY A 12 -2.31 -40.85 30.64
CA GLY A 12 -1.71 -39.55 30.90
C GLY A 12 -2.40 -38.37 30.19
N LYS A 13 -2.35 -37.21 30.86
CA LYS A 13 -2.50 -35.88 30.23
C LYS A 13 -1.10 -35.32 29.99
N ALA A 14 -0.68 -35.27 28.72
CA ALA A 14 0.54 -34.61 28.31
C ALA A 14 0.35 -33.09 28.36
N ARG A 15 1.17 -32.42 29.18
CA ARG A 15 1.40 -30.97 29.16
C ARG A 15 2.48 -30.69 28.12
N ILE A 16 2.14 -30.02 27.03
CA ILE A 16 3.13 -29.52 26.06
C ILE A 16 3.60 -28.15 26.57
N SER A 17 4.82 -28.11 27.11
CA SER A 17 5.57 -26.88 27.35
C SER A 17 6.37 -26.53 26.09
N THR A 18 6.07 -25.41 25.44
CA THR A 18 6.88 -24.87 24.35
C THR A 18 7.80 -23.79 24.91
N THR A 19 9.06 -24.16 25.15
CA THR A 19 10.17 -23.23 25.38
C THR A 19 10.63 -22.64 24.05
N TRP A 20 10.62 -21.31 23.93
CA TRP A 20 11.20 -20.61 22.78
C TRP A 20 12.62 -20.19 23.11
N THR A 21 13.59 -20.75 22.40
CA THR A 21 15.01 -20.37 22.44
C THR A 21 15.23 -19.09 21.64
N VAL A 22 15.88 -18.12 22.29
CA VAL A 22 16.31 -16.84 21.72
C VAL A 22 17.60 -17.06 20.93
N ASN A 23 17.62 -16.65 19.67
CA ASN A 23 18.84 -16.65 18.85
C ASN A 23 19.52 -15.27 19.00
N GLU A 24 20.57 -15.20 19.82
CA GLU A 24 21.43 -14.03 19.98
C GLU A 24 22.51 -14.00 18.89
N SER A 25 22.53 -12.96 18.07
CA SER A 25 23.76 -12.52 17.39
C SER A 25 23.61 -11.10 16.82
N PHE A 26 23.91 -10.10 17.65
CA PHE A 26 24.32 -8.77 17.19
C PHE A 26 25.52 -8.33 18.02
N ARG A 27 26.72 -8.40 17.43
CA ARG A 27 27.94 -7.81 18.00
C ARG A 27 28.02 -6.35 17.54
N PRO A 28 28.31 -5.38 18.44
CA PRO A 28 28.50 -3.99 18.03
C PRO A 28 29.91 -3.79 17.42
N ALA A 29 29.97 -3.12 16.28
CA ALA A 29 31.21 -2.66 15.67
C ALA A 29 31.80 -1.49 16.47
N THR A 30 33.09 -1.60 16.74
CA THR A 30 33.92 -0.68 17.50
C THR A 30 34.04 0.68 16.80
N VAL A 31 33.61 1.76 17.46
CA VAL A 31 33.87 3.14 17.01
C VAL A 31 35.33 3.48 17.33
N LYS A 32 36.17 3.60 16.30
CA LYS A 32 37.48 4.27 16.42
C LYS A 32 37.29 5.76 16.17
N SER A 33 37.70 6.54 17.15
CA SER A 33 37.85 7.99 17.13
C SER A 33 38.82 8.43 16.04
N PHE A 34 38.41 9.42 15.24
CA PHE A 34 39.33 10.28 14.50
C PHE A 34 39.05 11.72 14.91
N ALA A 35 39.98 12.27 15.69
CA ALA A 35 40.08 13.69 15.95
C ALA A 35 40.70 14.37 14.72
N ALA A 36 40.04 15.40 14.20
CA ALA A 36 40.67 16.34 13.27
C ALA A 36 40.24 17.76 13.64
N ARG A 37 41.26 18.56 13.97
CA ARG A 37 41.28 20.00 14.20
C ARG A 37 40.43 20.76 13.17
N LYS A 38 39.64 21.74 13.63
CA LYS A 38 39.48 23.01 12.92
C LYS A 38 39.67 24.17 13.89
N GLN A 39 40.62 25.03 13.52
CA GLN A 39 40.97 26.27 14.18
C GLN A 39 39.80 27.26 14.14
N SER A 40 39.74 28.04 15.20
CA SER A 40 39.04 29.31 15.31
C SER A 40 39.56 30.33 14.30
N GLU A 41 38.67 31.02 13.61
CA GLU A 41 38.90 32.39 13.17
C GLU A 41 37.57 33.15 13.19
N LYS A 42 37.58 34.23 13.97
CA LYS A 42 36.54 35.26 14.08
C LYS A 42 37.10 36.53 13.44
N SER A 43 36.41 37.04 12.44
CA SER A 43 36.27 38.46 12.06
C SER A 43 35.18 38.46 10.98
N GLY A 44 34.15 39.31 10.98
CA GLY A 44 34.12 40.74 11.30
C GLY A 44 33.79 41.46 9.99
N GLU A 45 32.77 42.32 10.02
CA GLU A 45 32.25 43.20 8.94
C GLU A 45 31.23 42.58 7.96
N SER A 46 30.33 43.35 7.34
CA SER A 46 29.38 44.40 7.77
C SER A 46 28.43 44.63 6.58
N CYS A 47 27.18 45.02 6.85
CA CYS A 47 26.24 45.76 5.98
C CYS A 47 26.14 45.46 4.47
N SER A 48 24.94 45.07 4.03
CA SER A 48 24.13 45.95 3.16
C SER A 48 22.66 45.53 3.10
N ASN A 49 21.81 46.55 3.30
CA ASN A 49 20.37 46.56 3.07
C ASN A 49 20.04 46.35 1.59
N THR A 50 18.96 45.62 1.31
CA THR A 50 18.03 46.04 0.26
C THR A 50 16.58 45.78 0.63
N SER A 51 15.86 46.90 0.62
CA SER A 51 14.46 47.23 0.82
C SER A 51 13.37 46.39 0.13
N HIS A 52 12.25 46.27 0.86
CA HIS A 52 10.83 46.43 0.46
C HIS A 52 10.33 45.91 -0.91
N LYS A 53 9.26 45.10 -0.86
CA LYS A 53 7.89 45.57 -1.15
C LYS A 53 6.84 44.49 -0.89
N SER A 54 5.83 44.87 -0.10
CA SER A 54 4.56 44.19 0.09
C SER A 54 3.72 44.24 -1.19
N ILE A 55 3.01 43.16 -1.52
CA ILE A 55 1.74 43.24 -2.28
C ILE A 55 0.76 42.26 -1.65
N VAL A 56 -0.22 42.84 -0.95
CA VAL A 56 -1.52 42.24 -0.66
C VAL A 56 -2.35 42.37 -1.92
N ALA A 57 -2.97 41.28 -2.38
CA ALA A 57 -4.02 41.33 -3.38
C ALA A 57 -5.11 40.32 -3.01
N GLU A 58 -6.21 40.87 -2.48
CA GLU A 58 -7.52 40.25 -2.43
C GLU A 58 -7.98 39.89 -3.85
N PHE A 59 -8.66 38.75 -4.02
CA PHE A 59 -9.50 38.51 -5.19
C PHE A 59 -10.88 37.96 -4.78
N PRO A 60 -11.94 38.35 -5.51
CA PRO A 60 -13.30 38.33 -5.02
C PRO A 60 -14.06 37.05 -5.39
N SER A 61 -15.12 36.83 -4.62
CA SER A 61 -16.20 35.89 -4.84
C SER A 61 -17.06 36.28 -6.05
N SER A 62 -17.33 35.32 -6.95
CA SER A 62 -18.64 35.14 -7.63
C SER A 62 -18.55 34.02 -8.67
N ARG A 63 -19.36 32.97 -8.50
CA ARG A 63 -19.75 32.04 -9.57
C ARG A 63 -21.21 32.32 -9.95
N PRO A 64 -21.56 32.41 -11.24
CA PRO A 64 -22.95 32.57 -11.65
C PRO A 64 -23.68 31.21 -11.70
N ARG A 65 -24.93 31.23 -11.21
CA ARG A 65 -25.91 30.14 -11.29
C ARG A 65 -26.36 29.93 -12.74
N ARG A 66 -26.45 28.67 -13.19
CA ARG A 66 -27.19 28.29 -14.41
C ARG A 66 -28.57 27.72 -14.02
N PRO A 67 -29.66 28.08 -14.72
CA PRO A 67 -31.00 27.61 -14.40
C PRO A 67 -31.34 26.29 -15.09
N TRP A 68 -32.05 25.43 -14.36
CA TRP A 68 -32.81 24.29 -14.89
C TRP A 68 -34.03 24.77 -15.69
N LYS A 69 -34.28 24.15 -16.85
CA LYS A 69 -35.56 24.24 -17.56
C LYS A 69 -36.12 22.84 -17.80
N HIS A 70 -37.31 22.60 -17.27
CA HIS A 70 -38.22 21.53 -17.67
C HIS A 70 -38.72 21.78 -19.10
N SER A 71 -39.03 20.71 -19.84
CA SER A 71 -39.89 20.74 -21.02
C SER A 71 -40.79 19.50 -21.01
N PRO A 72 -42.12 19.65 -21.21
CA PRO A 72 -43.04 18.53 -21.28
C PRO A 72 -43.30 18.06 -22.72
N GLN A 73 -43.85 16.85 -22.79
CA GLN A 73 -44.27 16.06 -23.95
C GLN A 73 -45.33 16.73 -24.83
N THR A 74 -45.32 16.41 -26.13
CA THR A 74 -46.51 16.22 -26.97
C THR A 74 -46.15 15.42 -28.24
N GLN A 75 -46.88 14.34 -28.51
CA GLN A 75 -47.02 13.73 -29.86
C GLN A 75 -48.14 14.46 -30.64
N PRO A 76 -48.26 14.27 -31.98
CA PRO A 76 -49.18 13.23 -32.50
C PRO A 76 -48.76 12.52 -33.81
N ASN A 77 -49.49 11.42 -34.08
CA ASN A 77 -49.52 10.50 -35.23
C ASN A 77 -49.66 11.11 -36.64
N MET A 78 -49.15 10.41 -37.68
CA MET A 78 -49.96 9.78 -38.76
C MET A 78 -49.12 9.02 -39.82
N ARG A 79 -49.83 8.17 -40.60
CA ARG A 79 -49.47 6.95 -41.34
C ARG A 79 -48.98 7.12 -42.80
N SER A 80 -48.51 5.98 -43.35
CA SER A 80 -48.53 5.48 -44.76
C SER A 80 -47.13 5.28 -45.35
N GLY A 81 -46.76 4.25 -46.12
CA GLY A 81 -47.40 3.06 -46.69
C GLY A 81 -46.42 2.43 -47.69
N THR A 82 -46.29 1.09 -47.67
CA THR A 82 -45.88 0.15 -48.76
C THR A 82 -44.59 0.37 -49.58
N ASN A 83 -43.64 -0.58 -49.50
CA ASN A 83 -43.36 -1.56 -50.56
C ASN A 83 -42.21 -2.52 -50.21
N VAL A 84 -42.42 -3.80 -50.51
CA VAL A 84 -41.44 -4.91 -50.47
C VAL A 84 -40.84 -5.08 -51.87
N PRO A 85 -39.52 -5.35 -51.98
CA PRO A 85 -39.11 -6.62 -52.58
C PRO A 85 -37.94 -7.30 -51.84
N VAL A 86 -37.98 -8.63 -51.82
CA VAL A 86 -36.91 -9.61 -51.45
C VAL A 86 -36.36 -10.17 -52.78
N PRO A 87 -35.15 -10.79 -52.93
CA PRO A 87 -34.09 -11.16 -51.98
C PRO A 87 -32.65 -10.76 -52.40
N HIS A 88 -31.70 -10.81 -51.47
CA HIS A 88 -30.35 -11.35 -51.78
C HIS A 88 -29.73 -11.97 -50.52
N GLN A 89 -29.34 -13.24 -50.62
CA GLN A 89 -28.52 -13.95 -49.64
C GLN A 89 -27.11 -13.34 -49.59
N ALA A 90 -26.63 -13.00 -48.39
CA ALA A 90 -25.22 -12.75 -48.05
C ALA A 90 -25.05 -12.90 -46.52
N PRO A 91 -23.83 -13.14 -46.02
CA PRO A 91 -23.52 -14.21 -45.06
C PRO A 91 -23.75 -13.84 -43.60
N VAL A 92 -24.05 -14.86 -42.80
CA VAL A 92 -23.89 -14.86 -41.34
C VAL A 92 -22.41 -14.59 -41.03
N MET A 93 -22.08 -13.40 -40.54
CA MET A 93 -20.74 -13.11 -40.04
C MET A 93 -20.77 -12.17 -38.83
N LYS A 94 -19.90 -12.52 -37.87
CA LYS A 94 -19.36 -11.68 -36.78
C LYS A 94 -20.14 -11.63 -35.46
N LEU A 95 -20.50 -12.79 -34.91
CA LEU A 95 -20.46 -12.95 -33.45
C LEU A 95 -18.99 -13.12 -33.03
N SER A 96 -18.29 -11.98 -32.91
CA SER A 96 -16.86 -11.92 -32.69
C SER A 96 -16.58 -11.85 -31.19
N ILE A 97 -15.88 -12.87 -30.65
CA ILE A 97 -14.98 -12.88 -29.49
C ILE A 97 -15.55 -12.45 -28.11
N LEU A 98 -16.42 -11.44 -28.01
CA LEU A 98 -17.03 -10.97 -26.76
C LEU A 98 -17.88 -12.05 -26.08
N ALA A 99 -18.69 -12.78 -26.85
CA ALA A 99 -19.61 -13.78 -26.29
C ALA A 99 -18.88 -15.05 -25.79
N ALA A 100 -17.79 -15.45 -26.46
CA ALA A 100 -17.04 -16.64 -26.07
C ALA A 100 -16.17 -16.39 -24.82
N LEU A 101 -15.63 -15.17 -24.63
CA LEU A 101 -14.88 -14.83 -23.43
C LEU A 101 -15.80 -14.65 -22.21
N LEU A 102 -16.99 -14.06 -22.40
CA LEU A 102 -17.96 -13.85 -21.31
C LEU A 102 -18.60 -15.15 -20.78
N ILE A 103 -18.74 -16.19 -21.61
CA ILE A 103 -19.37 -17.46 -21.20
C ILE A 103 -18.37 -18.39 -20.47
N SER A 104 -17.07 -18.27 -20.71
CA SER A 104 -16.04 -19.11 -20.03
C SER A 104 -15.71 -18.62 -18.60
N LEU A 105 -16.00 -17.36 -18.28
CA LEU A 105 -15.67 -16.71 -17.00
C LEU A 105 -16.62 -17.06 -15.85
N VAL A 106 -17.74 -17.75 -16.11
CA VAL A 106 -18.77 -17.98 -15.08
C VAL A 106 -18.53 -19.26 -14.25
N SER A 107 -17.59 -20.14 -14.63
CA SER A 107 -17.46 -21.45 -13.95
C SER A 107 -16.06 -22.01 -13.76
N ASN A 108 -14.97 -21.25 -14.00
CA ASN A 108 -13.62 -21.80 -13.82
C ASN A 108 -12.72 -20.90 -12.93
N PRO A 109 -12.48 -21.26 -11.66
CA PRO A 109 -11.53 -20.54 -10.79
C PRO A 109 -10.07 -20.67 -11.22
N GLU A 110 -9.78 -21.50 -12.24
CA GLU A 110 -8.41 -21.70 -12.79
C GLU A 110 -8.09 -20.84 -14.02
N ALA A 111 -9.04 -20.06 -14.56
CA ALA A 111 -8.78 -19.22 -15.73
C ALA A 111 -7.86 -18.03 -15.37
N PRO A 112 -6.83 -17.72 -16.18
CA PRO A 112 -5.94 -16.60 -15.91
C PRO A 112 -6.73 -15.30 -15.90
N GLU A 113 -6.46 -14.45 -14.89
CA GLU A 113 -7.07 -13.13 -14.82
C GLU A 113 -6.47 -12.25 -15.92
N VAL A 114 -7.25 -11.98 -16.97
CA VAL A 114 -6.85 -11.17 -18.11
C VAL A 114 -7.67 -9.90 -18.16
N THR A 115 -7.00 -8.74 -18.18
CA THR A 115 -7.62 -7.43 -18.39
C THR A 115 -7.05 -6.79 -19.64
N ILE A 116 -7.93 -6.22 -20.47
CA ILE A 116 -7.54 -5.54 -21.71
C ILE A 116 -8.00 -4.08 -21.61
N THR A 117 -7.05 -3.16 -21.67
CA THR A 117 -7.32 -1.73 -21.80
C THR A 117 -6.92 -1.29 -23.20
N ASP A 118 -7.88 -0.78 -23.97
CA ASP A 118 -7.69 -0.37 -25.37
C ASP A 118 -8.09 1.10 -25.52
N SER A 119 -7.19 1.93 -26.06
CA SER A 119 -7.46 3.34 -26.32
C SER A 119 -8.42 3.57 -27.50
N GLY A 120 -8.65 2.55 -28.34
CA GLY A 120 -9.35 2.68 -29.61
C GLY A 120 -8.55 3.41 -30.70
N LYS A 121 -7.33 3.88 -30.41
CA LYS A 121 -6.44 4.56 -31.35
C LYS A 121 -5.25 3.69 -31.69
N SER A 122 -4.73 3.84 -32.91
CA SER A 122 -3.54 3.12 -33.36
C SER A 122 -2.35 3.39 -32.43
N GLY A 123 -1.60 2.34 -32.12
CA GLY A 123 -0.44 2.36 -31.25
C GLY A 123 0.01 0.92 -30.93
N PRO A 124 1.13 0.76 -30.20
CA PRO A 124 1.66 -0.56 -29.88
C PRO A 124 0.75 -1.33 -28.90
N THR A 125 0.84 -2.66 -28.96
CA THR A 125 0.26 -3.58 -27.98
C THR A 125 1.33 -4.04 -27.01
N VAL A 126 1.16 -3.67 -25.73
CA VAL A 126 2.03 -4.09 -24.62
C VAL A 126 1.31 -5.17 -23.81
N VAL A 127 1.96 -6.31 -23.62
CA VAL A 127 1.47 -7.40 -22.76
C VAL A 127 2.32 -7.45 -21.50
N VAL A 128 1.68 -7.40 -20.34
CA VAL A 128 2.31 -7.52 -19.02
C VAL A 128 1.88 -8.84 -18.39
N VAL A 129 2.84 -9.66 -17.99
CA VAL A 129 2.61 -10.96 -17.34
C VAL A 129 3.20 -11.00 -15.94
N ILE A 130 2.50 -11.68 -15.03
CA ILE A 130 2.97 -11.98 -13.68
C ILE A 130 2.74 -13.47 -13.35
N ASN A 131 3.59 -14.03 -12.49
CA ASN A 131 3.31 -15.29 -11.80
C ASN A 131 2.80 -14.99 -10.39
N ALA A 132 1.48 -14.93 -10.20
CA ALA A 132 0.88 -14.35 -8.98
C ALA A 132 1.26 -15.12 -7.70
N ALA A 133 1.45 -16.44 -7.77
CA ALA A 133 1.71 -17.29 -6.59
C ALA A 133 3.04 -17.00 -5.86
N GLN A 134 3.92 -16.17 -6.43
CA GLN A 134 5.25 -15.88 -5.89
C GLN A 134 5.62 -14.39 -5.90
N ASN A 135 4.71 -13.51 -6.35
CA ASN A 135 5.04 -12.12 -6.66
C ASN A 135 3.97 -11.12 -6.17
N ASP A 136 3.79 -11.00 -4.85
CA ASP A 136 2.76 -10.13 -4.24
C ASP A 136 2.89 -8.64 -4.61
N ALA A 137 4.11 -8.11 -4.74
CA ALA A 137 4.35 -6.73 -5.14
C ALA A 137 4.10 -6.52 -6.63
N ALA A 138 4.49 -7.48 -7.46
CA ALA A 138 4.16 -7.48 -8.88
C ALA A 138 2.65 -7.56 -9.07
N GLU A 139 1.95 -8.39 -8.31
CA GLU A 139 0.49 -8.49 -8.32
C GLU A 139 -0.18 -7.19 -7.88
N SER A 140 0.30 -6.57 -6.81
CA SER A 140 -0.17 -5.26 -6.35
C SER A 140 -0.03 -4.19 -7.43
N ALA A 141 1.15 -4.06 -8.04
CA ALA A 141 1.38 -3.13 -9.16
C ALA A 141 0.49 -3.48 -10.35
N PHE A 142 0.40 -4.77 -10.69
CA PHE A 142 -0.39 -5.28 -11.81
C PHE A 142 -1.86 -4.93 -11.71
N ARG A 143 -2.49 -5.03 -10.54
CA ARG A 143 -3.89 -4.61 -10.35
C ARG A 143 -4.06 -3.10 -10.61
N GLN A 144 -3.08 -2.29 -10.24
CA GLN A 144 -3.13 -0.82 -10.39
C GLN A 144 -2.91 -0.38 -11.85
N LEU A 145 -2.00 -1.04 -12.57
CA LEU A 145 -1.70 -0.77 -13.99
C LEU A 145 -2.94 -0.85 -14.89
N ARG A 146 -3.87 -1.75 -14.59
CA ARG A 146 -5.10 -1.98 -15.36
C ARG A 146 -6.00 -0.74 -15.44
N SER A 147 -5.92 0.12 -14.43
CA SER A 147 -6.73 1.33 -14.32
C SER A 147 -6.15 2.55 -15.04
N TRP A 148 -4.95 2.43 -15.63
CA TRP A 148 -4.27 3.59 -16.21
C TRP A 148 -4.89 4.00 -17.56
N PRO A 149 -5.15 5.30 -17.76
CA PRO A 149 -5.75 5.80 -18.97
C PRO A 149 -4.75 5.74 -20.14
N LEU A 150 -5.14 5.09 -21.25
CA LEU A 150 -4.33 5.02 -22.46
C LEU A 150 -4.73 6.11 -23.47
N GLN A 151 -3.73 6.77 -24.05
CA GLN A 151 -3.88 7.72 -25.15
C GLN A 151 -3.86 7.03 -26.51
N HIS A 152 -3.04 5.97 -26.67
CA HIS A 152 -2.85 5.19 -27.89
C HIS A 152 -2.55 3.73 -27.56
N GLY A 153 -2.78 2.83 -28.53
CA GLY A 153 -2.43 1.42 -28.41
C GLY A 153 -3.28 0.66 -27.40
N ARG A 154 -2.74 -0.46 -26.93
CA ARG A 154 -3.42 -1.43 -26.06
C ARG A 154 -2.48 -1.95 -24.97
N LEU A 155 -2.97 -2.05 -23.75
CA LEU A 155 -2.32 -2.71 -22.63
C LEU A 155 -3.11 -3.98 -22.28
N ILE A 156 -2.43 -5.12 -22.27
CA ILE A 156 -3.00 -6.40 -21.87
C ILE A 156 -2.28 -6.86 -20.62
N CYS A 157 -3.02 -7.01 -19.53
CA CYS A 157 -2.52 -7.47 -18.25
C CYS A 157 -3.00 -8.90 -18.03
N ALA A 158 -2.08 -9.89 -17.92
CA ALA A 158 -2.42 -11.28 -17.65
C ALA A 158 -1.68 -11.84 -16.41
N ALA A 159 -2.41 -12.44 -15.48
CA ALA A 159 -1.82 -13.19 -14.36
C ALA A 159 -1.85 -14.69 -14.65
N GLY A 160 -0.69 -15.35 -14.60
CA GLY A 160 -0.57 -16.81 -14.67
C GLY A 160 -0.45 -17.42 -13.28
N THR A 161 -1.16 -18.52 -13.02
CA THR A 161 -0.98 -19.36 -11.82
C THR A 161 -0.06 -20.52 -12.16
N ALA A 162 1.20 -20.49 -11.71
CA ALA A 162 2.01 -21.70 -11.66
C ALA A 162 1.68 -22.46 -10.35
N SER A 163 0.60 -23.24 -10.34
CA SER A 163 0.36 -24.17 -9.22
C SER A 163 1.41 -25.29 -9.24
N ALA A 164 2.07 -25.50 -8.11
CA ALA A 164 3.04 -26.58 -7.88
C ALA A 164 2.41 -27.98 -7.91
N GLU A 165 1.08 -28.09 -7.87
CA GLU A 165 0.37 -29.38 -7.90
C GLU A 165 0.10 -29.91 -9.32
N ASN A 166 0.31 -29.09 -10.36
CA ASN A 166 -0.07 -29.45 -11.74
C ASN A 166 1.08 -29.27 -12.74
N SER A 167 2.28 -29.70 -12.35
CA SER A 167 3.52 -29.71 -13.15
C SER A 167 3.46 -30.52 -14.47
N GLN A 168 2.28 -30.93 -14.93
CA GLN A 168 2.11 -31.85 -16.05
C GLN A 168 1.10 -31.44 -17.15
N LYS A 169 0.50 -30.23 -17.14
CA LYS A 169 -0.44 -29.89 -18.24
C LYS A 169 -0.09 -28.73 -19.16
N HIS A 170 0.58 -27.65 -18.72
CA HIS A 170 0.96 -26.56 -19.62
C HIS A 170 2.29 -25.89 -19.21
N THR A 171 3.24 -25.85 -20.14
CA THR A 171 4.49 -25.08 -20.05
C THR A 171 4.21 -23.57 -20.04
N ALA A 172 5.17 -22.76 -19.54
CA ALA A 172 5.09 -21.30 -19.61
C ALA A 172 4.84 -20.78 -21.04
N ALA A 173 5.40 -21.47 -22.05
CA ALA A 173 5.19 -21.18 -23.46
C ALA A 173 3.75 -21.43 -23.93
N GLU A 174 3.12 -22.51 -23.46
CA GLU A 174 1.73 -22.84 -23.80
C GLU A 174 0.74 -21.86 -23.16
N ARG A 175 0.98 -21.47 -21.90
CA ARG A 175 0.18 -20.43 -21.23
C ARG A 175 0.32 -19.08 -21.91
N LEU A 176 1.55 -18.69 -22.26
CA LEU A 176 1.77 -17.45 -23.01
C LEU A 176 1.05 -17.50 -24.37
N ARG A 177 1.07 -18.65 -25.06
CA ARG A 177 0.34 -18.85 -26.32
C ARG A 177 -1.17 -18.69 -26.15
N GLU A 178 -1.74 -19.29 -25.12
CA GLU A 178 -3.16 -19.14 -24.78
C GLU A 178 -3.52 -17.68 -24.47
N LEU A 179 -2.72 -17.01 -23.65
CA LEU A 179 -2.90 -15.60 -23.29
C LEU A 179 -2.83 -14.66 -24.49
N LEU A 180 -1.93 -14.93 -25.43
CA LEU A 180 -1.77 -14.14 -26.64
C LEU A 180 -2.86 -14.43 -27.69
N ALA A 181 -3.51 -15.59 -27.64
CA ALA A 181 -4.61 -15.99 -28.52
C ALA A 181 -4.33 -15.73 -30.02
N GLY A 182 -3.09 -16.00 -30.46
CA GLY A 182 -2.65 -15.80 -31.85
C GLY A 182 -2.33 -14.36 -32.24
N LYS A 183 -2.29 -13.42 -31.30
CA LYS A 183 -1.81 -12.04 -31.53
C LYS A 183 -0.32 -11.95 -31.16
N THR A 184 0.46 -11.26 -31.99
CA THR A 184 1.84 -10.91 -31.67
C THR A 184 1.86 -9.54 -30.98
N PRO A 185 2.24 -9.44 -29.70
CA PRO A 185 2.41 -8.13 -29.08
C PRO A 185 3.65 -7.44 -29.64
N ASP A 186 3.70 -6.11 -29.54
CA ASP A 186 4.92 -5.36 -29.83
C ASP A 186 5.91 -5.49 -28.66
N TRP A 187 5.38 -5.53 -27.43
CA TRP A 187 6.16 -5.69 -26.19
C TRP A 187 5.57 -6.75 -25.27
N LEU A 188 6.46 -7.59 -24.71
CA LEU A 188 6.15 -8.53 -23.62
C LEU A 188 6.98 -8.17 -22.39
N VAL A 189 6.31 -7.83 -21.29
CA VAL A 189 6.94 -7.43 -20.03
C VAL A 189 6.56 -8.41 -18.93
N GLU A 190 7.55 -8.98 -18.27
CA GLU A 190 7.35 -9.84 -17.10
C GLU A 190 7.74 -9.10 -15.82
N LEU A 191 6.83 -9.06 -14.86
CA LEU A 191 7.11 -8.53 -13.52
C LEU A 191 7.41 -9.68 -12.56
N HIS A 192 8.54 -9.59 -11.88
CA HIS A 192 9.08 -10.63 -11.02
C HIS A 192 9.69 -10.07 -9.74
N GLU A 193 9.87 -10.93 -8.75
CA GLU A 193 10.48 -10.65 -7.46
C GLU A 193 11.57 -11.69 -7.19
N SER A 194 12.74 -11.25 -6.73
CA SER A 194 13.75 -12.20 -6.31
C SER A 194 13.24 -12.97 -5.07
N ALA A 195 12.98 -14.26 -5.20
CA ALA A 195 12.62 -15.09 -4.04
C ALA A 195 13.72 -15.03 -2.97
N ASN A 196 13.34 -15.08 -1.68
CA ASN A 196 14.30 -15.37 -0.61
C ASN A 196 14.92 -16.74 -0.90
N ALA A 197 16.17 -16.79 -1.35
CA ALA A 197 16.85 -18.06 -1.59
C ALA A 197 16.96 -18.82 -0.25
N SER A 198 16.19 -19.90 -0.12
CA SER A 198 16.36 -20.86 0.96
C SER A 198 17.68 -21.61 0.74
N GLY A 199 18.78 -21.06 1.27
CA GLY A 199 20.09 -21.71 1.34
C GLY A 199 20.92 -21.62 0.04
N ASN A 200 22.16 -21.15 0.20
CA ASN A 200 23.29 -21.37 -0.70
C ASN A 200 23.23 -20.81 -2.15
N ALA A 201 22.76 -19.59 -2.37
CA ALA A 201 23.15 -18.84 -3.57
C ALA A 201 24.26 -17.83 -3.23
N ALA A 202 25.48 -18.07 -3.70
CA ALA A 202 26.64 -17.19 -3.55
C ALA A 202 26.56 -15.89 -4.39
N THR A 203 25.43 -15.66 -5.07
CA THR A 203 25.21 -14.50 -5.94
C THR A 203 24.44 -13.43 -5.18
N PRO A 204 24.95 -12.18 -5.08
CA PRO A 204 24.19 -11.07 -4.51
C PRO A 204 22.87 -10.92 -5.26
N GLN A 205 21.74 -11.06 -4.56
CA GLN A 205 20.44 -10.74 -5.14
C GLN A 205 20.38 -9.23 -5.36
N GLN A 206 20.06 -8.81 -6.58
CA GLN A 206 19.95 -7.41 -6.98
C GLN A 206 18.65 -7.20 -7.72
N ALA A 207 18.16 -5.96 -7.68
CA ALA A 207 17.09 -5.53 -8.56
C ALA A 207 17.63 -5.41 -9.99
N THR A 208 16.93 -5.96 -10.97
CA THR A 208 17.41 -6.01 -12.35
C THR A 208 16.34 -5.70 -13.38
N ILE A 209 16.77 -5.19 -14.53
CA ILE A 209 15.99 -5.21 -15.77
C ILE A 209 16.77 -6.05 -16.78
N THR A 210 16.17 -7.15 -17.22
CA THR A 210 16.74 -8.06 -18.22
C THR A 210 16.06 -7.82 -19.56
N PRO A 211 16.70 -7.13 -20.53
CA PRO A 211 16.19 -7.05 -21.89
C PRO A 211 16.27 -8.40 -22.60
N GLY A 212 15.36 -8.63 -23.54
CA GLY A 212 15.46 -9.72 -24.51
C GLY A 212 16.62 -9.52 -25.50
N ASN A 213 16.75 -10.44 -26.46
CA ASN A 213 17.89 -10.48 -27.40
C ASN A 213 17.86 -9.39 -28.50
N THR A 214 17.14 -8.29 -28.31
CA THR A 214 16.96 -7.22 -29.31
C THR A 214 17.73 -5.95 -28.89
N GLY A 215 18.25 -5.20 -29.88
CA GLY A 215 18.98 -3.96 -29.61
C GLY A 215 18.11 -2.82 -29.05
N LEU A 216 16.79 -2.84 -29.32
CA LEU A 216 15.85 -1.81 -28.87
C LEU A 216 15.47 -1.96 -27.39
N SER A 217 15.14 -3.17 -26.94
CA SER A 217 14.92 -3.48 -25.52
C SER A 217 16.13 -3.10 -24.66
N SER A 218 17.36 -3.34 -25.14
CA SER A 218 18.59 -2.96 -24.44
C SER A 218 18.73 -1.44 -24.24
N LYS A 219 18.44 -0.62 -25.26
CA LYS A 219 18.45 0.86 -25.12
C LYS A 219 17.34 1.33 -24.18
N THR A 220 16.16 0.72 -24.30
CA THR A 220 15.00 1.03 -23.46
C THR A 220 15.30 0.73 -21.99
N ALA A 221 15.90 -0.42 -21.69
CA ALA A 221 16.25 -0.83 -20.32
C ALA A 221 17.10 0.21 -19.57
N HIS A 222 18.08 0.85 -20.24
CA HIS A 222 18.87 1.91 -19.62
C HIS A 222 18.01 3.11 -19.20
N HIS A 223 17.08 3.55 -20.05
CA HIS A 223 16.16 4.64 -19.74
C HIS A 223 15.26 4.29 -18.55
N LEU A 224 14.75 3.07 -18.51
CA LEU A 224 13.90 2.58 -17.41
C LEU A 224 14.67 2.49 -16.09
N ILE A 225 15.92 2.02 -16.12
CA ILE A 225 16.81 1.99 -14.95
C ILE A 225 17.05 3.39 -14.40
N THR A 226 17.33 4.37 -15.27
CA THR A 226 17.49 5.77 -14.84
C THR A 226 16.23 6.27 -14.13
N ALA A 227 15.04 5.98 -14.67
CA ALA A 227 13.79 6.41 -14.08
C ALA A 227 13.58 5.82 -12.68
N VAL A 228 13.69 4.49 -12.51
CA VAL A 228 13.45 3.85 -11.21
C VAL A 228 14.53 4.17 -10.18
N ASN A 229 15.80 4.27 -10.60
CA ASN A 229 16.90 4.57 -9.69
C ASN A 229 16.89 6.02 -9.20
N SER A 230 16.18 6.93 -9.86
CA SER A 230 16.04 8.32 -9.40
C SER A 230 15.34 8.42 -8.03
N GLU A 231 14.57 7.41 -7.63
CA GLU A 231 13.89 7.34 -6.34
C GLU A 231 14.55 6.37 -5.34
N ILE A 232 15.69 5.76 -5.71
CA ILE A 232 16.41 4.81 -4.84
C ILE A 232 17.60 5.49 -4.20
N GLU A 233 17.49 5.75 -2.90
CA GLU A 233 18.56 6.40 -2.13
C GLU A 233 19.77 5.49 -1.86
N SER A 234 19.53 4.18 -1.69
CA SER A 234 20.58 3.20 -1.35
C SER A 234 21.20 2.60 -2.62
N PRO A 235 22.48 2.86 -2.94
CA PRO A 235 23.10 2.35 -4.17
C PRO A 235 23.12 0.82 -4.26
N SER A 236 23.15 0.12 -3.12
CA SER A 236 23.07 -1.35 -3.06
C SER A 236 21.72 -1.92 -3.49
N ARG A 237 20.68 -1.07 -3.61
CA ARG A 237 19.33 -1.45 -4.04
C ARG A 237 19.01 -0.97 -5.46
N SER A 238 19.92 -0.25 -6.10
CA SER A 238 19.73 0.27 -7.45
C SER A 238 19.57 -0.86 -8.46
N PHE A 239 18.66 -0.66 -9.41
CA PHE A 239 18.47 -1.56 -10.55
C PHE A 239 19.70 -1.55 -11.45
N GLN A 240 20.04 -2.73 -11.95
CA GLN A 240 21.12 -2.94 -12.93
C GLN A 240 20.59 -3.71 -14.15
N ILE A 241 21.34 -3.68 -15.25
CA ILE A 241 21.05 -4.55 -16.39
C ILE A 241 21.54 -5.96 -16.07
N SER A 242 20.71 -6.95 -16.35
CA SER A 242 21.12 -8.36 -16.37
C SER A 242 21.04 -8.90 -17.80
N ASN A 243 21.97 -9.78 -18.15
CA ASN A 243 21.95 -10.52 -19.41
C ASN A 243 21.45 -11.97 -19.24
N SER A 244 21.09 -12.34 -18.01
CA SER A 244 20.67 -13.70 -17.66
C SER A 244 19.28 -13.66 -17.04
N PRO A 245 18.22 -14.10 -17.75
CA PRO A 245 16.91 -14.25 -17.15
C PRO A 245 16.90 -15.40 -16.13
N PRO A 246 16.03 -15.35 -15.09
CA PRO A 246 15.75 -16.51 -14.25
C PRO A 246 15.28 -17.71 -15.07
N VAL A 247 15.59 -18.93 -14.62
CA VAL A 247 15.30 -20.19 -15.34
C VAL A 247 13.80 -20.39 -15.57
N ASP A 248 12.95 -19.89 -14.66
CA ASP A 248 11.49 -20.06 -14.72
C ASP A 248 10.75 -18.85 -15.35
N ALA A 249 11.48 -17.91 -15.95
CA ALA A 249 10.89 -16.72 -16.54
C ALA A 249 10.10 -17.02 -17.83
N PHE A 250 8.92 -16.41 -18.00
CA PHE A 250 8.19 -16.41 -19.28
C PHE A 250 9.02 -15.80 -20.41
N LEU A 251 9.95 -14.88 -20.08
CA LEU A 251 10.90 -14.30 -21.03
C LEU A 251 11.72 -15.36 -21.76
N ALA A 252 12.16 -16.43 -21.08
CA ALA A 252 12.89 -17.52 -21.71
C ALA A 252 12.00 -18.33 -22.67
N ALA A 253 10.71 -18.47 -22.35
CA ALA A 253 9.73 -19.18 -23.17
C ALA A 253 9.28 -18.40 -24.42
N ALA A 254 9.40 -17.07 -24.42
CA ALA A 254 9.06 -16.20 -25.55
C ALA A 254 10.16 -16.14 -26.63
N GLN A 255 11.39 -16.54 -26.29
CA GLN A 255 12.53 -16.51 -27.21
C GLN A 255 12.63 -17.84 -27.99
N GLY A 256 12.29 -17.83 -29.28
CA GLY A 256 12.57 -18.94 -30.19
C GLY A 256 11.45 -19.90 -30.62
N PRO A 257 10.17 -19.77 -30.25
CA PRO A 257 9.18 -20.69 -30.79
C PRO A 257 8.60 -20.23 -32.13
N SER A 258 8.44 -21.16 -33.08
CA SER A 258 8.03 -20.92 -34.48
C SER A 258 6.63 -20.31 -34.68
N TRP A 259 5.81 -20.22 -33.64
CA TRP A 259 4.43 -19.74 -33.70
C TRP A 259 4.30 -18.24 -33.43
N ILE A 260 5.36 -17.55 -32.99
CA ILE A 260 5.41 -16.09 -32.93
C ILE A 260 6.18 -15.62 -34.17
N PRO A 261 5.49 -15.22 -35.27
CA PRO A 261 6.15 -14.89 -36.54
C PRO A 261 7.14 -13.72 -36.43
N HIS A 262 6.95 -12.82 -35.47
CA HIS A 262 7.88 -11.75 -35.11
C HIS A 262 8.06 -11.74 -33.59
N ALA A 263 9.26 -12.07 -33.10
CA ALA A 263 9.55 -12.06 -31.67
C ALA A 263 9.31 -10.64 -31.10
N PRO A 264 8.49 -10.48 -30.04
CA PRO A 264 8.25 -9.19 -29.45
C PRO A 264 9.52 -8.62 -28.81
N GLU A 265 9.59 -7.30 -28.70
CA GLU A 265 10.50 -6.68 -27.74
C GLU A 265 10.12 -7.16 -26.34
N SER A 266 11.11 -7.39 -25.48
CA SER A 266 10.81 -8.03 -24.21
C SER A 266 11.71 -7.58 -23.07
N LEU A 267 11.12 -7.55 -21.87
CA LEU A 267 11.75 -7.10 -20.63
C LEU A 267 11.29 -8.00 -19.48
N LEU A 268 12.22 -8.41 -18.63
CA LEU A 268 11.92 -8.92 -17.30
C LEU A 268 12.38 -7.92 -16.26
N ILE A 269 11.48 -7.56 -15.34
CA ILE A 269 11.72 -6.60 -14.28
C ILE A 269 11.70 -7.36 -12.96
N GLN A 270 12.84 -7.43 -12.28
CA GLN A 270 12.97 -8.11 -11.01
C GLN A 270 13.21 -7.10 -9.89
N THR A 271 12.29 -7.01 -8.93
CA THR A 271 12.51 -6.24 -7.69
C THR A 271 13.22 -7.07 -6.62
N LEU A 272 13.91 -6.39 -5.70
CA LEU A 272 14.66 -7.02 -4.60
C LEU A 272 13.78 -7.20 -3.37
N GLN A 273 13.39 -8.42 -3.05
CA GLN A 273 12.51 -8.71 -1.89
C GLN A 273 13.19 -8.49 -0.52
N PRO A 274 14.42 -8.98 -0.25
CA PRO A 274 15.01 -8.91 1.09
C PRO A 274 15.08 -7.50 1.67
N GLY A 275 14.44 -7.34 2.84
CA GLY A 275 14.49 -6.10 3.62
C GLY A 275 13.89 -4.89 2.92
N GLN A 276 12.97 -5.08 1.97
CA GLN A 276 12.20 -4.02 1.31
C GLN A 276 10.71 -4.32 1.40
N SER A 277 9.90 -3.32 1.74
CA SER A 277 8.46 -3.50 1.87
C SER A 277 7.80 -3.83 0.53
N LEU A 278 6.62 -4.42 0.58
CA LEU A 278 5.86 -4.76 -0.62
C LEU A 278 5.44 -3.49 -1.36
N ALA A 279 4.99 -2.45 -0.66
CA ALA A 279 4.58 -1.20 -1.31
C ALA A 279 5.72 -0.52 -2.07
N VAL A 280 6.95 -0.51 -1.54
CA VAL A 280 8.10 0.08 -2.23
C VAL A 280 8.42 -0.70 -3.51
N ARG A 281 8.39 -2.03 -3.46
CA ARG A 281 8.65 -2.88 -4.64
C ARG A 281 7.53 -2.75 -5.68
N ALA A 282 6.28 -2.65 -5.24
CA ALA A 282 5.15 -2.38 -6.13
C ALA A 282 5.30 -1.01 -6.82
N ARG A 283 5.75 0.02 -6.09
CA ARG A 283 6.05 1.33 -6.67
C ARG A 283 7.17 1.25 -7.71
N GLN A 284 8.22 0.48 -7.47
CA GLN A 284 9.30 0.28 -8.45
C GLN A 284 8.77 -0.33 -9.76
N HIS A 285 7.90 -1.35 -9.68
CA HIS A 285 7.23 -1.88 -10.87
C HIS A 285 6.38 -0.82 -11.57
N ARG A 286 5.58 -0.04 -10.82
CA ARG A 286 4.78 1.05 -11.39
C ARG A 286 5.65 2.09 -12.10
N LEU A 287 6.74 2.55 -11.50
CA LEU A 287 7.63 3.55 -12.10
C LEU A 287 8.24 3.06 -13.41
N ILE A 288 8.70 1.82 -13.44
CA ILE A 288 9.27 1.22 -14.66
C ILE A 288 8.21 1.11 -15.75
N MET A 289 7.01 0.63 -15.39
CA MET A 289 5.91 0.51 -16.36
C MET A 289 5.44 1.87 -16.87
N ALA A 290 5.33 2.89 -16.00
CA ALA A 290 4.98 4.24 -16.41
C ALA A 290 6.03 4.81 -17.36
N ALA A 291 7.31 4.65 -17.07
CA ALA A 291 8.39 5.08 -17.95
C ALA A 291 8.35 4.38 -19.31
N LEU A 292 8.10 3.06 -19.35
CA LEU A 292 7.97 2.30 -20.59
C LEU A 292 6.77 2.77 -21.42
N LEU A 293 5.58 2.82 -20.80
CA LEU A 293 4.35 3.18 -21.49
C LEU A 293 4.39 4.63 -22.00
N HIS A 294 5.03 5.53 -21.26
CA HIS A 294 5.26 6.91 -21.69
C HIS A 294 6.26 6.97 -22.86
N HIS A 295 7.37 6.24 -22.79
CA HIS A 295 8.35 6.13 -23.88
C HIS A 295 7.70 5.64 -25.19
N LEU A 296 6.77 4.69 -25.08
CA LEU A 296 6.00 4.14 -26.19
C LEU A 296 4.76 4.98 -26.57
N LYS A 297 4.53 6.11 -25.90
CA LYS A 297 3.41 7.05 -26.13
C LYS A 297 2.01 6.45 -25.88
N LEU A 298 1.90 5.37 -25.09
CA LEU A 298 0.59 4.85 -24.67
C LEU A 298 -0.04 5.72 -23.57
N ILE A 299 0.75 6.42 -22.77
CA ILE A 299 0.26 7.31 -21.71
C ILE A 299 0.88 8.71 -21.85
N GLU A 300 0.22 9.72 -21.29
CA GLU A 300 0.62 11.12 -21.40
C GLU A 300 1.74 11.51 -20.42
N SER A 301 1.74 10.95 -19.22
CA SER A 301 2.66 11.35 -18.15
C SER A 301 3.04 10.14 -17.29
N THR A 302 4.28 10.11 -16.81
CA THR A 302 4.76 9.09 -15.85
C THR A 302 4.16 9.26 -14.45
N SER A 303 3.48 10.38 -14.17
CA SER A 303 2.81 10.63 -12.88
C SER A 303 1.72 9.61 -12.55
N VAL A 304 1.20 8.87 -13.54
CA VAL A 304 0.27 7.75 -13.33
C VAL A 304 0.86 6.66 -12.42
N ALA A 305 2.18 6.58 -12.24
CA ALA A 305 2.82 5.70 -11.27
C ALA A 305 2.35 5.94 -9.82
N SER A 306 1.82 7.14 -9.53
CA SER A 306 1.24 7.52 -8.23
C SER A 306 -0.27 7.32 -8.16
N GLN A 307 -0.91 6.89 -9.25
CA GLN A 307 -2.31 6.48 -9.27
C GLN A 307 -2.40 5.04 -8.72
N ILE A 308 -2.97 4.93 -7.52
CA ILE A 308 -3.05 3.68 -6.74
C ILE A 308 -4.50 3.19 -6.67
N VAL A 309 -5.45 4.12 -6.55
CA VAL A 309 -6.88 3.79 -6.49
C VAL A 309 -7.44 3.80 -7.91
N ALA A 310 -8.09 2.71 -8.31
CA ALA A 310 -8.71 2.59 -9.61
C ALA A 310 -9.96 3.49 -9.71
N ALA A 311 -10.33 3.92 -10.92
CA ALA A 311 -11.43 4.87 -11.11
C ALA A 311 -12.78 4.34 -10.57
N GLU A 312 -13.01 3.04 -10.70
CA GLU A 312 -14.16 2.32 -10.17
C GLU A 312 -14.21 2.26 -8.64
N GLN A 313 -13.06 2.40 -7.97
CA GLN A 313 -12.92 2.39 -6.51
C GLN A 313 -13.01 3.80 -5.89
N GLN A 314 -12.99 4.86 -6.69
CA GLN A 314 -13.02 6.25 -6.18
C GLN A 314 -14.29 6.59 -5.38
N LYS A 315 -15.38 5.83 -5.56
CA LYS A 315 -16.63 6.00 -4.80
C LYS A 315 -16.64 5.26 -3.46
N GLN A 316 -15.65 4.42 -3.19
CA GLN A 316 -15.51 3.66 -1.96
C GLN A 316 -14.75 4.49 -0.91
N PHE A 317 -14.76 4.03 0.34
CA PHE A 317 -13.91 4.61 1.38
C PHE A 317 -12.50 4.03 1.27
N ASN A 318 -11.56 4.86 0.81
CA ASN A 318 -10.22 4.44 0.44
C ASN A 318 -9.23 4.68 1.58
N ILE A 319 -8.55 3.61 2.03
CA ILE A 319 -7.55 3.64 3.10
C ILE A 319 -6.15 3.46 2.52
N ALA A 320 -5.27 4.43 2.77
CA ALA A 320 -3.84 4.29 2.58
C ALA A 320 -3.22 3.66 3.83
N LEU A 321 -2.59 2.50 3.68
CA LEU A 321 -1.88 1.82 4.76
C LEU A 321 -0.37 1.92 4.52
N LEU A 322 0.33 2.67 5.38
CA LEU A 322 1.78 2.86 5.25
C LEU A 322 2.50 1.50 5.39
N ASP A 323 3.29 1.15 4.38
CA ASP A 323 4.12 -0.06 4.32
C ASP A 323 5.51 0.31 3.78
N ASP A 324 6.42 0.70 4.67
CA ASP A 324 7.78 1.12 4.33
C ASP A 324 8.75 0.90 5.51
N ALA A 325 10.00 1.32 5.36
CA ALA A 325 11.02 1.22 6.39
C ALA A 325 10.54 1.85 7.71
N GLY A 326 10.66 1.07 8.80
CA GLY A 326 10.15 1.47 10.11
C GLY A 326 8.75 0.96 10.42
N VAL A 327 8.01 0.42 9.46
CA VAL A 327 6.81 -0.39 9.71
C VAL A 327 7.24 -1.83 10.03
N GLY A 328 6.56 -2.50 10.95
CA GLY A 328 6.90 -3.88 11.29
C GLY A 328 5.86 -4.63 12.10
N GLY A 329 6.14 -5.92 12.34
CA GLY A 329 5.22 -6.82 13.03
C GLY A 329 4.03 -7.24 12.15
N ARG A 330 2.93 -7.64 12.78
CA ARG A 330 1.71 -8.09 12.09
C ARG A 330 0.67 -6.99 11.85
N GLY A 331 1.01 -5.72 12.10
CA GLY A 331 0.05 -4.61 11.96
C GLY A 331 -0.53 -4.51 10.54
N VAL A 332 0.32 -4.47 9.52
CA VAL A 332 -0.13 -4.41 8.12
C VAL A 332 -1.03 -5.59 7.71
N PRO A 333 -0.61 -6.87 7.86
CA PRO A 333 -1.47 -7.99 7.48
C PRO A 333 -2.77 -8.05 8.27
N SER A 334 -2.75 -7.76 9.58
CA SER A 334 -3.98 -7.76 10.40
C SER A 334 -4.96 -6.66 9.98
N LEU A 335 -4.48 -5.45 9.70
CA LEU A 335 -5.35 -4.35 9.24
C LEU A 335 -5.93 -4.63 7.86
N LEU A 336 -5.16 -5.24 6.96
CA LEU A 336 -5.68 -5.67 5.65
C LEU A 336 -6.80 -6.70 5.81
N GLU A 337 -6.61 -7.69 6.68
CA GLU A 337 -7.63 -8.71 6.96
C GLU A 337 -8.92 -8.09 7.54
N ILE A 338 -8.79 -7.24 8.55
CA ILE A 338 -9.94 -6.65 9.25
C ILE A 338 -10.72 -5.68 8.34
N TRP A 339 -10.03 -4.75 7.68
CA TRP A 339 -10.69 -3.66 6.94
C TRP A 339 -11.14 -4.07 5.54
N SER A 340 -10.47 -5.02 4.88
CA SER A 340 -10.93 -5.52 3.58
C SER A 340 -12.20 -6.37 3.69
N ALA A 341 -12.60 -6.76 4.90
CA ALA A 341 -13.88 -7.42 5.16
C ALA A 341 -15.07 -6.44 5.23
N GLU A 342 -14.82 -5.13 5.39
CA GLU A 342 -15.88 -4.13 5.41
C GLU A 342 -16.35 -3.78 3.99
N GLN A 343 -17.66 -3.70 3.81
CA GLN A 343 -18.25 -3.36 2.50
C GLN A 343 -17.90 -1.93 2.11
N GLU A 344 -17.60 -1.72 0.82
CA GLU A 344 -17.25 -0.42 0.24
C GLU A 344 -16.03 0.24 0.91
N VAL A 345 -15.12 -0.58 1.45
CA VAL A 345 -13.82 -0.16 1.95
C VAL A 345 -12.74 -0.80 1.10
N THR A 346 -11.79 0.01 0.68
CA THR A 346 -10.59 -0.44 -0.04
C THR A 346 -9.36 -0.07 0.77
N VAL A 347 -8.43 -1.01 0.90
CA VAL A 347 -7.17 -0.78 1.59
C VAL A 347 -6.03 -0.97 0.61
N GLN A 348 -5.22 0.07 0.43
CA GLN A 348 -4.05 0.03 -0.43
C GLN A 348 -2.80 0.28 0.40
N ARG A 349 -1.78 -0.56 0.20
CA ARG A 349 -0.46 -0.31 0.78
C ARG A 349 0.20 0.84 0.02
N VAL A 350 0.77 1.81 0.76
CA VAL A 350 1.51 2.95 0.19
C VAL A 350 2.88 3.07 0.84
N CYS A 351 3.88 3.49 0.09
CA CYS A 351 5.21 3.78 0.62
C CYS A 351 5.45 5.30 0.79
N GLY A 352 6.56 5.69 1.41
CA GLY A 352 6.90 7.10 1.61
C GLY A 352 7.03 7.88 0.31
N ALA A 353 7.55 7.25 -0.75
CA ALA A 353 7.68 7.85 -2.07
C ALA A 353 6.31 8.04 -2.78
N ASP A 354 5.34 7.14 -2.56
CA ASP A 354 3.96 7.34 -3.01
C ASP A 354 3.35 8.59 -2.37
N ILE A 355 3.53 8.75 -1.05
CA ILE A 355 3.02 9.89 -0.29
C ILE A 355 3.66 11.20 -0.76
N ARG A 356 4.99 11.25 -0.92
CA ARG A 356 5.69 12.42 -1.46
C ARG A 356 5.22 12.79 -2.86
N SER A 357 4.80 11.80 -3.65
CA SER A 357 4.28 12.00 -5.01
C SER A 357 2.79 12.40 -5.03
N GLY A 358 2.17 12.66 -3.87
CA GLY A 358 0.81 13.19 -3.78
C GLY A 358 -0.29 12.13 -3.82
N CYS A 359 0.02 10.84 -3.59
CA CYS A 359 -0.96 9.77 -3.70
C CYS A 359 -2.15 9.93 -2.72
N LEU A 360 -1.95 10.62 -1.58
CA LEU A 360 -2.94 10.80 -0.51
C LEU A 360 -4.23 11.49 -0.96
N THR A 361 -4.21 12.21 -2.09
CA THR A 361 -5.43 12.81 -2.68
C THR A 361 -6.48 11.79 -3.13
N GLN A 362 -6.13 10.51 -3.20
CA GLN A 362 -7.00 9.40 -3.59
C GLN A 362 -7.64 8.68 -2.40
N PHE A 363 -7.35 9.12 -1.17
CA PHE A 363 -7.69 8.39 0.05
C PHE A 363 -8.52 9.25 0.99
N ASP A 364 -9.32 8.60 1.83
CA ASP A 364 -10.09 9.22 2.90
C ASP A 364 -9.35 9.10 4.23
N LEU A 365 -8.50 8.07 4.39
CA LEU A 365 -7.80 7.76 5.63
C LEU A 365 -6.37 7.29 5.36
N LEU A 366 -5.41 7.76 6.16
CA LEU A 366 -4.05 7.23 6.25
C LEU A 366 -3.86 6.50 7.58
N CYS A 367 -3.43 5.24 7.50
CA CYS A 367 -3.03 4.47 8.67
C CYS A 367 -1.51 4.23 8.71
N CYS A 368 -0.90 4.57 9.85
CA CYS A 368 0.47 4.19 10.19
C CYS A 368 0.44 3.17 11.33
N SER A 369 0.85 1.94 11.06
CA SER A 369 0.84 0.86 12.05
C SER A 369 2.13 0.82 12.91
N GLY A 370 2.31 -0.26 13.67
CA GLY A 370 3.44 -0.44 14.58
C GLY A 370 4.83 -0.48 13.90
N GLY A 371 5.87 -0.46 14.73
CA GLY A 371 7.29 -0.44 14.30
C GLY A 371 8.11 0.62 15.02
N SER A 372 8.75 1.52 14.27
CA SER A 372 9.59 2.62 14.78
C SER A 372 9.13 3.95 14.21
N GLY A 373 8.51 4.79 15.05
CA GLY A 373 7.95 6.08 14.62
C GLY A 373 8.98 7.02 14.00
N SER A 374 10.21 7.08 14.54
CA SER A 374 11.28 7.90 13.96
C SER A 374 11.78 7.38 12.62
N ARG A 375 11.77 6.06 12.39
CA ARG A 375 12.09 5.49 11.07
C ARG A 375 10.95 5.71 10.07
N GLN A 376 9.69 5.61 10.51
CA GLN A 376 8.53 5.98 9.70
C GLN A 376 8.58 7.48 9.30
N ALA A 377 8.94 8.36 10.23
CA ALA A 377 9.19 9.77 9.92
C ALA A 377 10.35 9.95 8.92
N SER A 378 11.45 9.21 9.12
CA SER A 378 12.61 9.27 8.23
C SER A 378 12.29 8.82 6.81
N THR A 379 11.49 7.76 6.63
CA THR A 379 11.14 7.27 5.28
C THR A 379 10.16 8.19 4.57
N LEU A 380 9.28 8.88 5.29
CA LEU A 380 8.45 9.95 4.74
C LEU A 380 9.30 11.14 4.28
N GLY A 381 10.35 11.47 5.02
CA GLY A 381 11.13 12.70 4.83
C GLY A 381 10.34 13.94 5.24
N GLU A 382 10.89 15.13 5.03
CA GLU A 382 10.19 16.39 5.33
C GLU A 382 8.97 16.62 4.42
N GLU A 383 9.13 16.37 3.12
CA GLU A 383 8.06 16.51 2.14
C GLU A 383 6.90 15.56 2.43
N GLY A 384 7.19 14.29 2.75
CA GLY A 384 6.14 13.30 3.05
C GLY A 384 5.40 13.63 4.34
N ARG A 385 6.12 14.05 5.40
CA ARG A 385 5.48 14.51 6.65
C ARG A 385 4.61 15.74 6.41
N THR A 386 5.05 16.67 5.57
CA THR A 386 4.27 17.84 5.18
C THR A 386 3.01 17.44 4.39
N ALA A 387 3.14 16.51 3.45
CA ALA A 387 2.00 15.97 2.69
C ALA A 387 0.97 15.30 3.61
N VAL A 388 1.40 14.52 4.61
CA VAL A 388 0.51 13.92 5.61
C VAL A 388 -0.20 15.00 6.43
N ARG A 389 0.52 16.00 6.95
CA ARG A 389 -0.10 17.12 7.69
C ARG A 389 -1.16 17.84 6.85
N GLN A 390 -0.86 18.12 5.59
CA GLN A 390 -1.80 18.78 4.68
C GLN A 390 -3.01 17.92 4.36
N PHE A 391 -2.81 16.61 4.16
CA PHE A 391 -3.89 15.65 3.95
C PHE A 391 -4.87 15.67 5.12
N VAL A 392 -4.36 15.57 6.35
CA VAL A 392 -5.21 15.60 7.56
C VAL A 392 -5.89 16.94 7.73
N ALA A 393 -5.16 18.05 7.57
CA ALA A 393 -5.72 19.39 7.69
C ALA A 393 -6.89 19.65 6.72
N LYS A 394 -6.87 19.02 5.54
CA LYS A 394 -7.90 19.14 4.50
C LYS A 394 -9.08 18.17 4.67
N GLY A 395 -9.09 17.34 5.72
CA GLY A 395 -10.24 16.48 6.05
C GLY A 395 -9.99 14.98 5.92
N GLY A 396 -8.80 14.57 5.46
CA GLY A 396 -8.38 13.17 5.52
C GLY A 396 -8.15 12.72 6.97
N ASP A 397 -8.49 11.48 7.28
CA ASP A 397 -8.33 10.95 8.64
C ASP A 397 -6.99 10.27 8.84
N TYR A 398 -6.52 10.27 10.08
CA TYR A 398 -5.28 9.62 10.47
C TYR A 398 -5.54 8.57 11.55
N VAL A 399 -5.01 7.37 11.36
CA VAL A 399 -4.97 6.31 12.37
C VAL A 399 -3.53 5.93 12.66
N GLY A 400 -3.05 6.23 13.87
CA GLY A 400 -1.72 5.85 14.34
C GLY A 400 -1.78 4.73 15.38
N ILE A 401 -1.17 3.58 15.12
CA ILE A 401 -1.09 2.48 16.08
C ILE A 401 0.36 2.29 16.54
N CYS A 402 0.59 2.30 17.85
CA CYS A 402 1.90 2.16 18.48
C CYS A 402 2.92 3.17 17.90
N ALA A 403 3.78 2.74 16.97
CA ALA A 403 4.73 3.61 16.27
C ALA A 403 4.07 4.71 15.42
N GLY A 404 2.89 4.44 14.85
CA GLY A 404 2.09 5.49 14.21
C GLY A 404 1.56 6.51 15.22
N SER A 405 1.17 6.07 16.43
CA SER A 405 0.75 7.00 17.48
C SER A 405 1.90 7.90 17.95
N TYR A 406 3.09 7.34 18.06
CA TYR A 406 4.34 8.09 18.23
C TYR A 406 4.56 9.13 17.12
N LEU A 407 4.34 8.73 15.87
CA LEU A 407 4.51 9.59 14.70
C LEU A 407 3.53 10.77 14.71
N ALA A 408 2.31 10.61 15.20
CA ALA A 408 1.32 11.70 15.28
C ALA A 408 1.66 12.81 16.30
N CYS A 409 2.29 12.43 17.42
CA CYS A 409 2.54 13.30 18.57
C CYS A 409 3.35 14.56 18.22
N SER A 410 2.96 15.70 18.79
CA SER A 410 3.70 16.97 18.71
C SER A 410 4.96 17.02 19.58
N GLY A 411 5.10 16.10 20.54
CA GLY A 411 6.26 16.01 21.44
C GLY A 411 7.58 15.57 20.80
N PHE A 412 7.64 15.37 19.48
CA PHE A 412 8.84 14.94 18.76
C PHE A 412 9.13 15.86 17.57
N SER A 413 10.37 16.33 17.43
CA SER A 413 10.79 17.17 16.28
C SER A 413 10.70 16.45 14.93
N TRP A 414 10.80 15.11 14.93
CA TRP A 414 10.59 14.28 13.76
C TRP A 414 9.11 13.88 13.55
N GLY A 415 8.25 14.12 14.56
CA GLY A 415 6.84 13.79 14.51
C GLY A 415 6.08 14.60 13.46
N LEU A 416 4.82 14.22 13.25
CA LEU A 416 3.88 14.93 12.40
C LEU A 416 3.32 16.16 13.10
N GLY A 417 3.23 16.18 14.44
CA GLY A 417 2.63 17.29 15.18
C GLY A 417 1.15 17.52 14.86
N ILE A 418 0.40 16.43 14.67
CA ILE A 418 -1.04 16.45 14.38
C ILE A 418 -1.89 15.99 15.58
N LEU A 419 -1.25 15.66 16.70
CA LEU A 419 -1.89 15.35 17.97
C LEU A 419 -1.15 16.12 19.08
N ASP A 420 -1.88 16.85 19.92
CA ASP A 420 -1.30 17.60 21.05
C ASP A 420 -0.87 16.68 22.21
N ALA A 421 0.14 15.85 21.96
CA ALA A 421 0.58 14.84 22.89
C ALA A 421 2.10 14.73 22.94
N LYS A 422 2.62 14.49 24.14
CA LYS A 422 4.01 14.09 24.41
C LYS A 422 4.02 12.84 25.27
N THR A 423 5.12 12.10 25.25
CA THR A 423 5.26 10.94 26.15
C THR A 423 5.62 11.35 27.57
N LYS A 424 5.04 10.68 28.57
CA LYS A 424 5.38 10.84 29.99
C LYS A 424 6.83 10.48 30.34
N SER A 425 7.49 9.69 29.49
CA SER A 425 8.90 9.30 29.63
C SER A 425 9.56 9.09 28.28
N ASN A 426 10.82 9.51 28.17
CA ASN A 426 11.67 9.29 26.99
C ASN A 426 12.10 7.82 26.80
N ARG A 427 11.86 6.96 27.80
CA ARG A 427 12.13 5.52 27.73
C ARG A 427 11.05 4.84 26.90
N TRP A 428 11.35 4.59 25.63
CA TRP A 428 10.38 3.98 24.69
C TRP A 428 10.26 2.45 24.86
N LYS A 429 11.32 1.77 25.30
CA LYS A 429 11.32 0.32 25.54
C LYS A 429 10.59 -0.02 26.85
N ARG A 430 9.26 0.07 26.89
CA ARG A 430 8.48 -0.13 28.13
C ARG A 430 8.18 -1.58 28.47
N GLY A 431 8.41 -2.48 27.52
CA GLY A 431 8.12 -3.90 27.66
C GLY A 431 6.87 -4.32 26.90
N ARG A 432 6.53 -5.59 27.09
CA ARG A 432 5.41 -6.25 26.43
C ARG A 432 4.54 -6.96 27.46
N ALA A 433 3.23 -6.80 27.34
CA ALA A 433 2.24 -7.44 28.19
C ALA A 433 0.90 -7.49 27.46
N GLU A 434 -0.02 -8.32 27.95
CA GLU A 434 -1.44 -8.17 27.67
C GLU A 434 -2.05 -7.31 28.78
N LEU A 435 -2.59 -6.15 28.42
CA LEU A 435 -3.09 -5.16 29.37
C LEU A 435 -4.60 -4.98 29.22
N PRO A 436 -5.35 -5.00 30.34
CA PRO A 436 -6.74 -4.57 30.33
C PRO A 436 -6.82 -3.06 30.05
N LEU A 437 -7.70 -2.73 29.12
CA LEU A 437 -8.13 -1.37 28.80
C LEU A 437 -9.58 -1.19 29.20
N GLN A 438 -9.93 0.02 29.61
CA GLN A 438 -11.29 0.44 29.93
C GLN A 438 -11.68 1.60 29.04
N LEU A 439 -12.81 1.47 28.33
CA LEU A 439 -13.39 2.58 27.58
C LEU A 439 -13.88 3.67 28.52
N THR A 440 -13.72 4.92 28.08
CA THR A 440 -14.40 6.09 28.67
C THR A 440 -15.82 6.21 28.09
N PRO A 441 -16.70 7.07 28.62
CA PRO A 441 -18.01 7.33 28.00
C PRO A 441 -17.92 7.69 26.51
N ALA A 442 -17.00 8.59 26.15
CA ALA A 442 -16.71 8.94 24.75
C ALA A 442 -16.21 7.74 23.94
N GLY A 443 -15.35 6.91 24.53
CA GLY A 443 -14.93 5.65 23.93
C GLY A 443 -16.09 4.71 23.66
N SER A 444 -17.07 4.61 24.56
CA SER A 444 -18.25 3.77 24.37
C SER A 444 -19.11 4.25 23.19
N GLU A 445 -19.10 5.55 22.88
CA GLU A 445 -19.77 6.13 21.70
C GLU A 445 -19.01 5.86 20.40
N VAL A 446 -17.67 5.88 20.42
CA VAL A 446 -16.86 5.56 19.24
C VAL A 446 -16.86 4.05 18.96
N PHE A 447 -16.64 3.23 19.99
CA PHE A 447 -16.52 1.78 19.90
C PHE A 447 -17.86 1.09 20.15
N THR A 448 -18.93 1.59 19.52
CA THR A 448 -20.29 1.03 19.69
C THR A 448 -20.31 -0.47 19.44
N ARG A 449 -21.09 -1.20 20.26
CA ARG A 449 -21.23 -2.67 20.20
C ARG A 449 -19.94 -3.46 20.52
N GLY A 450 -18.81 -2.80 20.78
CA GLY A 450 -17.62 -3.41 21.32
C GLY A 450 -17.72 -3.60 22.84
N PRO A 451 -16.85 -4.44 23.43
CA PRO A 451 -16.81 -4.61 24.87
C PRO A 451 -16.29 -3.34 25.56
N GLN A 452 -16.82 -3.03 26.76
CA GLN A 452 -16.39 -1.88 27.56
C GLN A 452 -14.97 -2.04 28.11
N THR A 453 -14.54 -3.28 28.27
CA THR A 453 -13.18 -3.65 28.63
C THR A 453 -12.64 -4.69 27.68
N ALA A 454 -11.36 -4.60 27.34
CA ALA A 454 -10.69 -5.64 26.56
C ALA A 454 -9.24 -5.78 27.02
N THR A 455 -8.75 -7.01 26.99
CA THR A 455 -7.33 -7.31 27.18
C THR A 455 -6.63 -7.17 25.84
N ILE A 456 -5.75 -6.19 25.71
CA ILE A 456 -5.07 -5.83 24.47
C ILE A 456 -3.57 -6.04 24.61
N ILE A 457 -2.93 -6.59 23.57
CA ILE A 457 -1.49 -6.70 23.45
C ILE A 457 -0.88 -5.31 23.46
N TYR A 458 -0.05 -5.03 24.44
CA TYR A 458 0.79 -3.85 24.52
C TYR A 458 2.24 -4.22 24.22
N ASN A 459 2.90 -3.42 23.39
CA ASN A 459 4.30 -3.60 23.05
C ASN A 459 4.99 -2.26 22.82
N ASN A 460 5.55 -1.68 23.89
CA ASN A 460 6.30 -0.42 23.85
C ASN A 460 5.52 0.82 23.36
N GLY A 461 4.19 0.75 23.29
CA GLY A 461 3.33 1.85 22.86
C GLY A 461 3.57 3.14 23.66
N PRO A 462 3.22 4.32 23.11
CA PRO A 462 3.41 5.57 23.82
C PRO A 462 2.49 5.66 25.04
N ILE A 463 3.05 6.08 26.18
CA ILE A 463 2.28 6.53 27.34
C ILE A 463 2.22 8.05 27.25
N ILE A 464 1.07 8.58 26.82
CA ILE A 464 0.95 9.99 26.46
C ILE A 464 0.36 10.84 27.60
N GLN A 465 0.64 12.13 27.50
CA GLN A 465 0.04 13.23 28.25
C GLN A 465 -0.09 14.45 27.32
N PRO A 466 -0.93 15.45 27.65
CA PRO A 466 -1.02 16.68 26.89
C PRO A 466 0.35 17.33 26.68
N HIS A 467 0.60 17.88 25.48
CA HIS A 467 1.82 18.64 25.21
C HIS A 467 1.63 20.14 25.37
N GLU A 468 0.39 20.64 25.37
CA GLU A 468 0.02 22.04 25.61
C GLU A 468 0.41 22.94 24.42
N GLN A 469 0.21 22.44 23.19
CA GLN A 469 0.42 23.22 21.96
C GLN A 469 -0.86 23.96 21.57
N PRO A 470 -0.91 25.31 21.68
CA PRO A 470 -2.15 26.08 21.47
C PRO A 470 -2.70 26.00 20.03
N GLU A 471 -1.85 25.65 19.04
CA GLU A 471 -2.24 25.50 17.64
C GLU A 471 -2.82 24.14 17.28
N VAL A 472 -2.79 23.15 18.18
CA VAL A 472 -3.36 21.81 17.97
C VAL A 472 -4.44 21.57 19.02
N PRO A 473 -5.70 21.30 18.64
CA PRO A 473 -6.76 21.01 19.61
C PRO A 473 -6.42 19.86 20.55
N ASP A 474 -6.85 19.98 21.80
CA ASP A 474 -6.77 18.93 22.80
C ASP A 474 -7.49 17.66 22.30
N PHE A 475 -6.93 16.50 22.65
CA PHE A 475 -7.53 15.22 22.33
C PHE A 475 -8.54 14.77 23.38
N GLU A 476 -9.53 14.01 22.95
CA GLU A 476 -10.44 13.28 23.82
C GLU A 476 -9.89 11.88 24.11
N VAL A 477 -9.99 11.43 25.36
CA VAL A 477 -9.56 10.09 25.76
C VAL A 477 -10.70 9.11 25.55
N LEU A 478 -10.47 8.08 24.72
CA LEU A 478 -11.44 7.03 24.43
C LEU A 478 -11.23 5.77 25.29
N ALA A 479 -9.99 5.48 25.68
CA ALA A 479 -9.71 4.36 26.57
C ALA A 479 -8.50 4.65 27.47
N ASN A 480 -8.51 4.10 28.67
CA ASN A 480 -7.42 4.18 29.64
C ASN A 480 -6.79 2.81 29.89
N PHE A 481 -5.49 2.81 30.19
CA PHE A 481 -4.83 1.64 30.79
C PHE A 481 -5.30 1.46 32.23
N THR A 482 -5.67 0.23 32.61
CA THR A 482 -6.05 -0.10 34.00
C THR A 482 -5.03 -0.98 34.72
N ALA A 483 -3.96 -1.36 34.03
CA ALA A 483 -2.79 -2.05 34.58
C ALA A 483 -1.53 -1.50 33.92
N GLU A 484 -0.36 -1.99 34.34
CA GLU A 484 0.91 -1.50 33.83
C GLU A 484 1.91 -2.60 33.44
N VAL A 485 2.82 -2.21 32.55
CA VAL A 485 4.11 -2.88 32.36
C VAL A 485 5.20 -1.81 32.40
N ALA A 486 6.19 -2.04 33.27
CA ALA A 486 7.29 -1.11 33.51
C ALA A 486 8.63 -1.85 33.43
N GLN A 487 9.01 -2.28 32.23
CA GLN A 487 10.31 -2.91 31.96
C GLN A 487 11.32 -1.88 31.44
N ASN A 488 12.60 -2.28 31.38
CA ASN A 488 13.73 -1.49 30.85
C ASN A 488 13.79 -0.05 31.38
N GLU A 489 13.77 0.10 32.71
CA GLU A 489 13.90 1.39 33.41
C GLU A 489 12.77 2.38 33.12
N THR A 490 11.61 1.88 32.67
CA THR A 490 10.40 2.70 32.56
C THR A 490 9.91 3.03 33.96
N PRO A 491 9.65 4.31 34.30
CA PRO A 491 9.11 4.67 35.61
C PRO A 491 7.78 3.96 35.88
N ALA A 492 7.67 3.27 37.01
CA ALA A 492 6.41 2.63 37.44
C ALA A 492 5.35 3.69 37.81
N GLY A 493 4.08 3.33 37.67
CA GLY A 493 2.93 4.18 38.01
C GLY A 493 2.53 5.19 36.93
N ILE A 494 3.32 5.38 35.87
CA ILE A 494 2.99 6.38 34.83
C ILE A 494 1.93 5.88 33.83
N MET A 495 1.75 4.55 33.74
CA MET A 495 0.85 3.91 32.77
C MET A 495 -0.58 3.78 33.30
N ILE A 496 -0.77 3.38 34.56
CA ILE A 496 -2.11 3.18 35.12
C ILE A 496 -2.88 4.50 35.04
N HIS A 497 -4.13 4.44 34.58
CA HIS A 497 -5.01 5.59 34.32
C HIS A 497 -4.53 6.59 33.26
N SER A 498 -3.48 6.25 32.50
CA SER A 498 -3.07 7.08 31.36
C SER A 498 -3.90 6.75 30.10
N PRO A 499 -3.99 7.69 29.15
CA PRO A 499 -4.67 7.47 27.88
C PRO A 499 -4.00 6.34 27.09
N ALA A 500 -4.79 5.34 26.71
CA ALA A 500 -4.40 4.23 25.85
C ALA A 500 -4.88 4.43 24.41
N ILE A 501 -6.06 5.02 24.24
CA ILE A 501 -6.64 5.40 22.94
C ILE A 501 -7.18 6.82 23.06
N VAL A 502 -6.85 7.66 22.08
CA VAL A 502 -7.28 9.07 22.04
C VAL A 502 -7.75 9.44 20.63
N LEU A 503 -8.69 10.38 20.57
CA LEU A 503 -9.19 10.98 19.34
C LEU A 503 -8.96 12.49 19.40
N GLY A 504 -8.16 13.01 18.48
CA GLY A 504 -7.92 14.45 18.33
C GLY A 504 -8.42 14.96 16.98
N LYS A 505 -8.21 16.26 16.76
CA LYS A 505 -8.47 16.93 15.47
C LYS A 505 -7.20 17.63 14.99
N PHE A 506 -7.00 17.64 13.68
CA PHE A 506 -6.01 18.51 13.05
C PHE A 506 -6.56 19.09 11.75
N GLY A 507 -6.80 20.40 11.74
CA GLY A 507 -7.62 21.04 10.72
C GLY A 507 -9.01 20.38 10.66
N GLN A 508 -9.40 19.84 9.51
CA GLN A 508 -10.70 19.20 9.31
C GLN A 508 -10.70 17.67 9.57
N GLY A 509 -9.52 17.06 9.68
CA GLY A 509 -9.37 15.60 9.83
C GLY A 509 -9.40 15.12 11.27
N ASP A 510 -9.88 13.89 11.46
CA ASP A 510 -9.82 13.16 12.72
C ASP A 510 -8.47 12.44 12.88
N VAL A 511 -7.93 12.45 14.10
CA VAL A 511 -6.64 11.84 14.44
C VAL A 511 -6.85 10.83 15.56
N LEU A 512 -7.03 9.57 15.20
CA LEU A 512 -7.16 8.46 16.14
C LEU A 512 -5.78 7.87 16.43
N CYS A 513 -5.38 7.91 17.70
CA CYS A 513 -4.11 7.37 18.17
C CYS A 513 -4.33 6.27 19.19
N ILE A 514 -3.77 5.10 18.88
CA ILE A 514 -3.91 3.87 19.66
C ILE A 514 -2.52 3.45 20.12
N SER A 515 -2.29 3.45 21.44
CA SER A 515 -0.99 3.06 22.00
C SER A 515 -0.72 1.55 21.88
N PRO A 516 -1.64 0.65 22.30
CA PRO A 516 -1.46 -0.80 22.19
C PRO A 516 -1.90 -1.32 20.80
N HIS A 517 -1.98 -2.64 20.64
CA HIS A 517 -2.23 -3.33 19.37
C HIS A 517 -3.58 -4.07 19.31
N PRO A 518 -4.74 -3.38 19.33
CA PRO A 518 -6.04 -4.02 19.24
C PRO A 518 -6.23 -4.78 17.91
N GLU A 519 -5.57 -4.37 16.83
CA GLU A 519 -5.56 -5.07 15.54
C GLU A 519 -4.93 -6.47 15.62
N GLN A 520 -4.11 -6.71 16.65
CA GLN A 520 -3.46 -8.00 16.90
C GLN A 520 -4.05 -8.72 18.12
N SER A 521 -5.13 -8.23 18.73
CA SER A 521 -5.63 -8.67 20.05
C SER A 521 -7.01 -9.31 19.99
N GLY A 522 -7.08 -10.52 19.43
CA GLY A 522 -8.29 -11.35 19.43
C GLY A 522 -9.56 -10.67 18.90
N PRO A 523 -10.73 -11.29 19.08
CA PRO A 523 -11.99 -10.74 18.56
C PRO A 523 -12.38 -9.38 19.17
N ALA A 524 -12.12 -9.20 20.47
CA ALA A 524 -12.46 -7.96 21.18
C ALA A 524 -11.69 -6.74 20.65
N GLY A 525 -10.37 -6.86 20.46
CA GLY A 525 -9.56 -5.79 19.89
C GLY A 525 -9.89 -5.51 18.42
N GLN A 526 -10.14 -6.55 17.64
CA GLN A 526 -10.54 -6.39 16.23
C GLN A 526 -11.89 -5.67 16.10
N GLN A 527 -12.86 -5.96 16.98
CA GLN A 527 -14.13 -5.22 17.03
C GLN A 527 -13.93 -3.72 17.28
N TRP A 528 -12.99 -3.34 18.16
CA TRP A 528 -12.66 -1.93 18.36
C TRP A 528 -12.07 -1.29 17.09
N ILE A 529 -11.19 -1.98 16.36
CA ILE A 529 -10.64 -1.48 15.08
C ILE A 529 -11.75 -1.29 14.03
N THR A 530 -12.68 -2.25 13.91
CA THR A 530 -13.83 -2.13 13.01
C THR A 530 -14.74 -0.97 13.42
N ALA A 531 -15.05 -0.83 14.70
CA ALA A 531 -15.92 0.24 15.19
C ALA A 531 -15.29 1.63 14.99
N ALA A 532 -13.98 1.78 15.23
CA ALA A 532 -13.23 3.00 14.92
C ALA A 532 -13.34 3.38 13.44
N LEU A 533 -13.13 2.42 12.52
CA LEU A 533 -13.26 2.68 11.09
C LEU A 533 -14.67 3.19 10.74
N ARG A 534 -15.71 2.54 11.28
CA ARG A 534 -17.11 2.95 11.04
C ARG A 534 -17.39 4.34 11.60
N HIS A 535 -16.84 4.68 12.76
CA HIS A 535 -16.94 6.02 13.33
C HIS A 535 -16.28 7.07 12.43
N LEU A 536 -15.06 6.84 11.96
CA LEU A 536 -14.35 7.77 11.07
C LEU A 536 -15.07 7.94 9.73
N ARG A 537 -15.62 6.85 9.19
CA ARG A 537 -16.36 6.87 7.92
C ARG A 537 -17.71 7.55 8.01
N TYR A 538 -18.50 7.29 9.05
CA TYR A 538 -19.92 7.70 9.12
C TYR A 538 -20.23 8.75 10.20
N GLY A 539 -19.40 8.86 11.24
CA GLY A 539 -19.60 9.79 12.36
C GLY A 539 -19.62 11.25 11.93
N LYS A 540 -18.96 11.59 10.82
CA LYS A 540 -18.99 12.93 10.22
C LYS A 540 -20.37 13.33 9.67
N ALA A 541 -21.23 12.37 9.30
CA ALA A 541 -22.56 12.64 8.76
C ALA A 541 -23.59 13.09 9.82
N GLY A 542 -23.23 13.03 11.11
CA GLY A 542 -24.12 13.32 12.24
C GLY A 542 -24.41 14.80 12.54
N THR A 543 -23.84 15.74 11.79
CA THR A 543 -24.12 17.19 11.99
C THR A 543 -25.15 17.79 11.02
N GLU A 544 -25.59 17.07 9.98
CA GLU A 544 -26.61 17.59 9.03
C GLU A 544 -27.75 16.62 8.66
N ALA A 545 -27.80 15.40 9.21
CA ALA A 545 -28.97 14.55 9.02
C ALA A 545 -30.02 14.78 10.12
N LYS A 546 -30.83 15.84 9.98
CA LYS A 546 -32.20 15.78 10.52
C LYS A 546 -32.92 14.64 9.81
N THR A 547 -33.47 13.76 10.63
CA THR A 547 -34.31 12.59 10.34
C THR A 547 -35.27 12.83 9.16
N PRO A 548 -35.57 11.82 8.32
CA PRO A 548 -36.78 11.85 7.51
C PRO A 548 -38.04 11.94 8.38
#